data_AF-A0A7Z7VWE5-F1
#
_entry.id   AF-A0A7Z7VWE5-F1
#
_cell.length_a   1.000
_cell.length_b   1.000
_cell.length_c   1.000
_cell.angle_alpha   90.00
_cell.angle_beta   90.00
_cell.angle_gamma   90.00
#
_symmetry.space_group_name_H-M   'P 1'
#
loop_
_entity.id
_entity.type
_entity.pdbx_description
1 polymer ?
#
loop_
_entity_poly.entity_id
_entity_poly.type
_entity_poly.pdbx_seq_one_letter_code
_entity_poly.pdbx_strand_id
1 'polypeptide(L)'
;MKQKGFEQLLEEMHVKVTQLEQPIEVIETMLTLDGKIPLEIARQSLNFEQWAIYQHLAHATCVFTDEQPSNPKQAISFGMSAYGRLHLGPSFTDDYTKVWGYFSLTPEAMSEIEQLTTRLQSEEMLRYQSEVVPFFRHLQPQDVLRVIDAIKEKVDFMAPVLLYYNGHTYTTFYHYNNLLKSLEGDTARFLLDDLAEKNKGTWTRDERIFIFNLYTLLQSGPPARGEEVNGVHFSLHYLSQYLEEKLAIYHEMTDTPSKPIPKSLLAKARLICQLREKVAENYVIYRKINGLNLHKQEQFLNKQKVGLYHDEAMENELAQILRMSSEETYQDAFINYIAQHPDITVIQTLLEKMVGYAIRATDSDVGMTRGFRQPWMYNDALKHHQLETIFEWKQQFYFCCAIPSDKMKQAFLNQGQKLAGILTAISKRMEYNSWHYTPGNFLNERHRIQRHYYFPPVMSDITEWSNQHHQGHVYANVKHAIRCPGTILCLPYTLNAYYDLRLMKTSGVMYSEIDLMKALYYKEVVGALYQAWFDYCREHQSQLDMTAYDRKWYQQQYTKI
;
A
#
# COMPACT_ATOMS: atom_id res chain seq x y z
N MET A 1 -20.81 -11.30 -10.34
CA MET A 1 -19.77 -10.64 -9.53
C MET A 1 -18.63 -11.62 -9.37
N LYS A 2 -17.37 -11.18 -9.41
CA LYS A 2 -16.25 -12.07 -9.07
C LYS A 2 -16.39 -12.44 -7.59
N GLN A 3 -16.45 -13.73 -7.28
CA GLN A 3 -16.44 -14.23 -5.90
C GLN A 3 -15.04 -14.68 -5.48
N LYS A 4 -14.18 -15.05 -6.44
CA LYS A 4 -12.91 -15.73 -6.23
C LYS A 4 -11.65 -14.89 -6.47
N GLY A 5 -11.80 -13.57 -6.72
CA GLY A 5 -10.67 -12.61 -6.83
C GLY A 5 -9.40 -13.19 -7.48
N PHE A 6 -8.37 -13.38 -6.65
CA PHE A 6 -7.06 -13.90 -7.01
C PHE A 6 -7.03 -15.40 -7.37
N GLU A 7 -7.81 -16.26 -6.71
CA GLU A 7 -7.85 -17.70 -7.05
C GLU A 7 -8.26 -17.92 -8.51
N GLN A 8 -9.26 -17.16 -8.96
CA GLN A 8 -9.68 -17.19 -10.36
C GLN A 8 -8.55 -16.75 -11.30
N LEU A 9 -7.75 -15.76 -10.92
CA LEU A 9 -6.60 -15.34 -11.71
C LEU A 9 -5.56 -16.46 -11.82
N LEU A 10 -5.33 -17.23 -10.75
CA LEU A 10 -4.40 -18.38 -10.79
C LEU A 10 -4.92 -19.51 -11.68
N GLU A 11 -6.23 -19.79 -11.63
CA GLU A 11 -6.88 -20.77 -12.51
C GLU A 11 -6.76 -20.37 -13.99
N GLU A 12 -7.07 -19.11 -14.32
CA GLU A 12 -6.94 -18.54 -15.68
C GLU A 12 -5.49 -18.61 -16.17
N MET A 13 -4.54 -18.25 -15.31
CA MET A 13 -3.12 -18.34 -15.61
C MET A 13 -2.72 -19.79 -15.87
N HIS A 14 -3.12 -20.74 -15.02
CA HIS A 14 -2.76 -22.16 -15.15
C HIS A 14 -3.20 -22.73 -16.51
N VAL A 15 -4.43 -22.43 -16.92
CA VAL A 15 -4.92 -22.81 -18.26
C VAL A 15 -4.03 -22.22 -19.35
N LYS A 16 -3.63 -20.96 -19.25
CA LYS A 16 -2.77 -20.32 -20.25
C LYS A 16 -1.40 -20.98 -20.35
N VAL A 17 -0.72 -21.24 -19.23
CA VAL A 17 0.65 -21.78 -19.28
C VAL A 17 0.71 -23.21 -19.80
N THR A 18 -0.35 -24.02 -19.60
CA THR A 18 -0.41 -25.38 -20.17
C THR A 18 -0.44 -25.41 -21.70
N GLN A 19 -0.69 -24.26 -22.34
CA GLN A 19 -0.70 -24.10 -23.80
C GLN A 19 0.64 -23.55 -24.34
N LEU A 20 1.59 -23.21 -23.47
CA LEU A 20 2.90 -22.68 -23.87
C LEU A 20 3.91 -23.81 -24.05
N GLU A 21 4.69 -23.74 -25.12
CA GLU A 21 5.70 -24.75 -25.44
C GLU A 21 7.07 -24.43 -24.83
N GLN A 22 7.42 -23.14 -24.73
CA GLN A 22 8.73 -22.70 -24.27
C GLN A 22 8.77 -22.58 -22.74
N PRO A 23 9.68 -23.30 -22.03
CA PRO A 23 9.81 -23.22 -20.58
C PRO A 23 9.99 -21.81 -20.02
N ILE A 24 10.75 -20.97 -20.74
CA ILE A 24 10.98 -19.59 -20.32
C ILE A 24 9.69 -18.76 -20.38
N GLU A 25 8.85 -18.96 -21.40
CA GLU A 25 7.56 -18.27 -21.53
C GLU A 25 6.57 -18.73 -20.46
N VAL A 26 6.59 -20.02 -20.09
CA VAL A 26 5.83 -20.54 -18.94
C VAL A 26 6.20 -19.77 -17.68
N ILE A 27 7.49 -19.68 -17.35
CA ILE A 27 7.95 -19.03 -16.12
C ILE A 27 7.75 -17.53 -16.15
N GLU A 28 8.00 -16.85 -17.27
CA GLU A 28 7.73 -15.42 -17.37
C GLU A 28 6.23 -15.10 -17.27
N THR A 29 5.37 -15.94 -17.84
CA THR A 29 3.91 -15.81 -17.69
C THR A 29 3.49 -16.01 -16.24
N MET A 30 4.07 -16.99 -15.54
CA MET A 30 3.82 -17.21 -14.11
C MET A 30 4.29 -16.03 -13.25
N LEU A 31 5.55 -15.60 -13.39
CA LEU A 31 6.15 -14.50 -12.65
C LEU A 31 5.36 -13.20 -12.81
N THR A 32 4.95 -12.89 -14.03
CA THR A 32 4.26 -11.65 -14.35
C THR A 32 2.75 -11.72 -14.11
N LEU A 33 2.23 -12.87 -13.66
CA LEU A 33 0.79 -13.15 -13.61
C LEU A 33 0.09 -12.77 -14.92
N ASP A 34 0.67 -13.28 -16.01
CA ASP A 34 0.26 -13.00 -17.38
C ASP A 34 0.33 -11.50 -17.71
N GLY A 35 1.54 -10.94 -17.62
CA GLY A 35 1.89 -9.57 -18.01
C GLY A 35 1.34 -8.47 -17.09
N LYS A 36 0.73 -8.81 -15.95
CA LYS A 36 0.10 -7.85 -15.03
C LYS A 36 1.07 -7.28 -14.00
N ILE A 37 2.22 -7.92 -13.82
CA ILE A 37 3.36 -7.41 -13.06
C ILE A 37 4.52 -7.21 -14.05
N PRO A 38 5.19 -6.04 -14.06
CA PRO A 38 6.38 -5.84 -14.87
C PRO A 38 7.44 -6.91 -14.60
N LEU A 39 8.01 -7.49 -15.66
CA LEU A 39 8.94 -8.61 -15.56
C LEU A 39 10.19 -8.27 -14.74
N GLU A 40 10.69 -7.04 -14.84
CA GLU A 40 11.81 -6.54 -14.03
C GLU A 40 11.52 -6.64 -12.52
N ILE A 41 10.31 -6.25 -12.10
CA ILE A 41 9.87 -6.34 -10.71
C ILE A 41 9.65 -7.80 -10.33
N ALA A 42 8.98 -8.57 -11.18
CA ALA A 42 8.65 -9.96 -10.89
C ALA A 42 9.88 -10.85 -10.69
N ARG A 43 10.95 -10.63 -11.47
CA ARG A 43 12.23 -11.35 -11.35
C ARG A 43 12.91 -11.13 -9.98
N GLN A 44 12.64 -10.01 -9.30
CA GLN A 44 13.18 -9.75 -7.97
C GLN A 44 12.63 -10.71 -6.91
N SER A 45 11.55 -11.45 -7.19
CA SER A 45 11.00 -12.48 -6.29
C SER A 45 11.84 -13.76 -6.23
N LEU A 46 12.69 -13.99 -7.23
CA LEU A 46 13.48 -15.21 -7.36
C LEU A 46 14.64 -15.20 -6.36
N ASN A 47 14.78 -16.29 -5.60
CA ASN A 47 15.98 -16.50 -4.79
C ASN A 47 17.21 -16.85 -5.68
N PHE A 48 18.39 -17.01 -5.08
CA PHE A 48 19.62 -17.26 -5.86
C PHE A 48 19.57 -18.53 -6.71
N GLU A 49 19.01 -19.62 -6.17
CA GLU A 49 18.85 -20.90 -6.90
C GLU A 49 17.80 -20.75 -8.01
N GLN A 50 16.65 -20.16 -7.69
CA GLN A 50 15.57 -19.91 -8.64
C GLN A 50 16.01 -18.99 -9.79
N TRP A 51 16.83 -17.99 -9.48
CA TRP A 51 17.47 -17.13 -10.48
C TRP A 51 18.43 -17.93 -11.36
N ALA A 52 19.26 -18.78 -10.76
CA ALA A 52 20.17 -19.64 -11.52
C ALA A 52 19.42 -20.60 -12.45
N ILE A 53 18.36 -21.25 -11.96
CA ILE A 53 17.46 -22.10 -12.75
C ILE A 53 16.88 -21.29 -13.92
N TYR A 54 16.30 -20.13 -13.64
CA TYR A 54 15.66 -19.26 -14.62
C TYR A 54 16.57 -18.93 -15.81
N GLN A 55 17.88 -18.71 -15.56
CA GLN A 55 18.87 -18.42 -16.61
C GLN A 55 19.16 -19.61 -17.54
N HIS A 56 18.82 -20.85 -17.14
CA HIS A 56 19.15 -22.07 -17.89
C HIS A 56 17.89 -22.79 -18.44
N LEU A 57 16.71 -22.14 -18.40
CA LEU A 57 15.45 -22.74 -18.87
C LEU A 57 15.32 -22.85 -20.40
N ALA A 58 16.15 -22.14 -21.17
CA ALA A 58 16.01 -22.05 -22.63
C ALA A 58 16.10 -23.40 -23.37
N HIS A 59 16.69 -24.42 -22.74
CA HIS A 59 16.86 -25.76 -23.32
C HIS A 59 16.15 -26.86 -22.52
N ALA A 60 15.31 -26.48 -21.56
CA ALA A 60 14.57 -27.44 -20.74
C ALA A 60 13.40 -28.05 -21.51
N THR A 61 12.94 -29.21 -21.05
CA THR A 61 11.62 -29.76 -21.47
C THR A 61 10.62 -29.55 -20.34
N CYS A 62 9.49 -28.93 -20.63
CA CYS A 62 8.41 -28.71 -19.67
C CYS A 62 7.44 -29.89 -19.63
N VAL A 63 7.09 -30.36 -18.43
CA VAL A 63 6.06 -31.39 -18.23
C VAL A 63 5.08 -30.90 -17.17
N PHE A 64 3.80 -30.76 -17.54
CA PHE A 64 2.71 -30.41 -16.62
C PHE A 64 2.13 -31.67 -15.98
N THR A 65 2.45 -31.90 -14.71
CA THR A 65 1.97 -33.03 -13.91
C THR A 65 2.23 -32.78 -12.42
N ASP A 66 1.43 -33.37 -11.55
CA ASP A 66 1.69 -33.44 -10.11
C ASP A 66 2.43 -34.74 -9.72
N GLU A 67 2.69 -35.63 -10.68
CA GLU A 67 3.46 -36.85 -10.48
C GLU A 67 4.96 -36.59 -10.29
N GLN A 68 5.64 -37.48 -9.57
CA GLN A 68 7.09 -37.41 -9.36
C GLN A 68 7.85 -37.65 -10.68
N PRO A 69 8.91 -36.87 -10.97
CA PRO A 69 9.70 -37.04 -12.18
C PRO A 69 10.42 -38.39 -12.18
N SER A 70 10.51 -39.01 -13.35
CA SER A 70 11.22 -40.29 -13.55
C SER A 70 12.72 -40.21 -13.23
N ASN A 71 13.34 -39.04 -13.40
CA ASN A 71 14.71 -38.77 -12.99
C ASN A 71 14.78 -37.50 -12.11
N PRO A 72 14.61 -37.63 -10.78
CA PRO A 72 14.58 -36.48 -9.87
C PRO A 72 15.86 -35.64 -9.85
N LYS A 73 17.01 -36.21 -10.23
CA LYS A 73 18.30 -35.49 -10.25
C LYS A 73 18.44 -34.53 -11.43
N GLN A 74 17.57 -34.64 -12.43
CA GLN A 74 17.56 -33.82 -13.64
C GLN A 74 16.23 -33.08 -13.79
N ALA A 75 15.44 -33.03 -12.73
CA ALA A 75 14.12 -32.43 -12.74
C ALA A 75 14.05 -31.30 -11.73
N ILE A 76 13.55 -30.15 -12.18
CA ILE A 76 13.25 -28.99 -11.33
C ILE A 76 11.75 -28.80 -11.33
N SER A 77 11.11 -28.99 -10.17
CA SER A 77 9.68 -28.75 -10.01
C SER A 77 9.39 -27.25 -10.10
N PHE A 78 8.22 -26.92 -10.63
CA PHE A 78 7.68 -25.56 -10.59
C PHE A 78 6.24 -25.56 -10.07
N GLY A 79 5.88 -24.47 -9.39
CA GLY A 79 4.57 -24.31 -8.80
C GLY A 79 4.34 -22.88 -8.32
N MET A 80 3.15 -22.62 -7.81
CA MET A 80 2.79 -21.30 -7.32
C MET A 80 2.04 -21.36 -6.00
N SER A 81 2.36 -20.44 -5.10
CA SER A 81 1.62 -20.29 -3.85
C SER A 81 0.23 -19.68 -4.09
N ALA A 82 -0.70 -19.94 -3.16
CA ALA A 82 -2.05 -19.35 -3.18
C ALA A 82 -2.05 -17.81 -3.14
N TYR A 83 -0.94 -17.19 -2.73
CA TYR A 83 -0.72 -15.74 -2.73
C TYR A 83 0.18 -15.25 -3.88
N GLY A 84 0.54 -16.12 -4.83
CA GLY A 84 1.14 -15.72 -6.11
C GLY A 84 2.65 -15.79 -6.21
N ARG A 85 3.34 -16.44 -5.26
CA ARG A 85 4.78 -16.63 -5.31
C ARG A 85 5.13 -17.81 -6.22
N LEU A 86 5.99 -17.58 -7.21
CA LEU A 86 6.58 -18.66 -7.99
C LEU A 86 7.58 -19.45 -7.14
N HIS A 87 7.52 -20.77 -7.25
CA HIS A 87 8.54 -21.68 -6.72
C HIS A 87 9.18 -22.47 -7.86
N LEU A 88 10.52 -22.45 -7.90
CA LEU A 88 11.36 -23.34 -8.71
C LEU A 88 12.31 -24.06 -7.75
N GLY A 89 12.48 -25.37 -7.92
CA GLY A 89 13.44 -26.15 -7.14
C GLY A 89 13.08 -27.63 -7.01
N PRO A 90 13.91 -28.41 -6.32
CA PRO A 90 13.68 -29.85 -6.15
C PRO A 90 12.51 -30.16 -5.21
N SER A 91 12.22 -29.27 -4.25
CA SER A 91 11.11 -29.39 -3.30
C SER A 91 10.65 -28.02 -2.80
N PHE A 92 9.41 -27.95 -2.31
CA PHE A 92 8.82 -26.72 -1.76
C PHE A 92 8.52 -26.91 -0.28
N THR A 93 8.77 -25.88 0.51
CA THR A 93 8.55 -25.87 1.98
C THR A 93 7.29 -25.10 2.40
N ASP A 94 6.54 -24.57 1.43
CA ASP A 94 5.35 -23.76 1.68
C ASP A 94 4.09 -24.60 1.45
N ASP A 95 3.32 -24.79 2.53
CA ASP A 95 2.08 -25.57 2.55
C ASP A 95 0.99 -24.99 1.61
N TYR A 96 1.12 -23.71 1.23
CA TYR A 96 0.20 -23.04 0.32
C TYR A 96 0.60 -23.16 -1.17
N THR A 97 1.64 -23.92 -1.49
CA THR A 97 2.15 -24.08 -2.86
C THR A 97 1.54 -25.27 -3.58
N LYS A 98 0.97 -25.00 -4.76
CA LYS A 98 0.54 -26.04 -5.69
C LYS A 98 1.62 -26.29 -6.74
N VAL A 99 2.09 -27.55 -6.83
CA VAL A 99 2.98 -28.01 -7.90
C VAL A 99 2.18 -28.10 -9.20
N TRP A 100 2.74 -27.57 -10.30
CA TRP A 100 2.11 -27.61 -11.62
C TRP A 100 2.87 -28.48 -12.62
N GLY A 101 4.14 -28.77 -12.36
CA GLY A 101 4.96 -29.56 -13.25
C GLY A 101 6.42 -29.57 -12.86
N TYR A 102 7.24 -30.04 -13.78
CA TYR A 102 8.69 -29.98 -13.68
C TYR A 102 9.34 -29.69 -15.04
N PHE A 103 10.56 -29.17 -14.97
CA PHE A 103 11.47 -29.03 -16.11
C PHE A 103 12.52 -30.13 -16.08
N SER A 104 12.71 -30.83 -17.20
CA SER A 104 13.86 -31.71 -17.38
C SER A 104 15.04 -30.94 -17.97
N LEU A 105 16.18 -31.01 -17.28
CA LEU A 105 17.42 -30.32 -17.61
C LEU A 105 18.56 -31.32 -17.83
N THR A 106 19.56 -30.95 -18.64
CA THR A 106 20.75 -31.78 -18.83
C THR A 106 21.63 -31.77 -17.56
N PRO A 107 22.46 -32.81 -17.35
CA PRO A 107 23.46 -32.81 -16.27
C PRO A 107 24.37 -31.58 -16.28
N GLU A 108 24.73 -31.09 -17.46
CA GLU A 108 25.57 -29.90 -17.64
C GLU A 108 24.86 -28.66 -17.10
N ALA A 109 23.60 -28.43 -17.49
CA ALA A 109 22.81 -27.31 -17.00
C ALA A 109 22.61 -27.38 -15.47
N MET A 110 22.37 -28.58 -14.92
CA MET A 110 22.28 -28.77 -13.47
C MET A 110 23.58 -28.38 -12.75
N SER A 111 24.74 -28.71 -13.33
CA SER A 111 26.04 -28.32 -12.77
C SER A 111 26.28 -26.80 -12.85
N GLU A 112 25.91 -26.16 -13.96
CA GLU A 112 26.01 -24.71 -14.13
C GLU A 112 25.11 -23.96 -13.13
N ILE A 113 23.88 -24.45 -12.91
CA ILE A 113 22.96 -23.93 -11.90
C ILE A 113 23.57 -24.01 -10.49
N GLU A 114 24.16 -25.16 -10.12
CA GLU A 114 24.79 -25.37 -8.81
C GLU A 114 26.00 -24.44 -8.62
N GLN A 115 26.84 -24.30 -9.65
CA GLN A 115 28.01 -23.41 -9.62
C GLN A 115 27.59 -21.94 -9.44
N LEU A 116 26.60 -21.49 -10.22
CA LEU A 116 26.07 -20.13 -10.13
C LEU A 116 25.44 -19.86 -8.76
N THR A 117 24.63 -20.79 -8.26
CA THR A 117 24.00 -20.70 -6.93
C THR A 117 25.05 -20.59 -5.84
N THR A 118 26.08 -21.45 -5.87
CA THR A 118 27.18 -21.44 -4.89
C THR A 118 27.96 -20.12 -4.91
N ARG A 119 28.22 -19.57 -6.10
CA ARG A 119 28.87 -18.26 -6.25
C ARG A 119 28.05 -17.14 -5.60
N LEU A 120 26.76 -17.05 -5.94
CA LEU A 120 25.86 -16.02 -5.40
C LEU A 120 25.71 -16.13 -3.87
N GLN A 121 25.59 -17.35 -3.35
CA GLN A 121 25.56 -17.58 -1.90
C GLN A 121 26.87 -17.19 -1.21
N SER A 122 28.02 -17.38 -1.87
CA SER A 122 29.32 -16.95 -1.34
C SER A 122 29.42 -15.43 -1.27
N GLU A 123 28.93 -14.72 -2.27
CA GLU A 123 28.87 -13.24 -2.27
C GLU A 123 27.95 -12.71 -1.17
N GLU A 124 26.79 -13.33 -0.97
CA GLU A 124 25.88 -13.04 0.14
C GLU A 124 26.56 -13.29 1.50
N MET A 125 27.34 -14.37 1.61
CA MET A 125 28.05 -14.73 2.83
C MET A 125 29.14 -13.71 3.19
N LEU A 126 29.85 -13.15 2.20
CA LEU A 126 30.81 -12.06 2.43
C LEU A 126 30.11 -10.84 3.05
N ARG A 127 28.94 -10.46 2.53
CA ARG A 127 28.12 -9.36 3.09
C ARG A 127 27.61 -9.67 4.49
N TYR A 128 27.19 -10.90 4.75
CA TYR A 128 26.79 -11.34 6.08
C TYR A 128 27.94 -11.13 7.09
N GLN A 129 29.17 -11.48 6.72
CA GLN A 129 30.34 -11.29 7.57
C GLN A 129 30.73 -9.82 7.77
N SER A 130 30.51 -8.96 6.76
CA SER A 130 30.89 -7.55 6.84
C SER A 130 29.84 -6.65 7.49
N GLU A 131 28.55 -6.98 7.37
CA GLU A 131 27.44 -6.13 7.83
C GLU A 131 26.71 -6.74 9.04
N VAL A 132 26.23 -7.99 8.90
CA VAL A 132 25.30 -8.60 9.87
C VAL A 132 26.03 -9.07 11.13
N VAL A 133 27.17 -9.75 10.97
CA VAL A 133 27.95 -10.25 12.11
C VAL A 133 28.44 -9.09 13.00
N PRO A 134 29.04 -8.01 12.47
CA PRO A 134 29.42 -6.87 13.29
C PRO A 134 28.20 -6.21 13.94
N PHE A 135 27.08 -6.05 13.23
CA PHE A 135 25.86 -5.47 13.80
C PHE A 135 25.43 -6.21 15.09
N PHE A 136 25.21 -7.52 15.02
CA PHE A 136 24.76 -8.29 16.20
C PHE A 136 25.82 -8.46 17.28
N ARG A 137 27.12 -8.44 16.93
CA ARG A 137 28.22 -8.53 17.91
C ARG A 137 28.22 -7.35 18.88
N HIS A 138 27.87 -6.16 18.42
CA HIS A 138 27.90 -4.94 19.25
C HIS A 138 26.62 -4.75 20.08
N LEU A 139 25.53 -5.47 19.77
CA LEU A 139 24.27 -5.36 20.50
C LEU A 139 24.33 -6.18 21.78
N GLN A 140 23.92 -5.60 22.91
CA GLN A 140 23.62 -6.36 24.12
C GLN A 140 22.22 -7.00 24.01
N PRO A 141 21.87 -8.01 24.84
CA PRO A 141 20.56 -8.67 24.76
C PRO A 141 19.37 -7.70 24.74
N GLN A 142 19.38 -6.67 25.59
CA GLN A 142 18.36 -5.63 25.64
C GLN A 142 18.29 -4.78 24.36
N ASP A 143 19.40 -4.57 23.66
CA ASP A 143 19.41 -3.80 22.41
C ASP A 143 18.88 -4.64 21.24
N VAL A 144 19.03 -5.96 21.29
CA VAL A 144 18.36 -6.86 20.34
C VAL A 144 16.85 -6.81 20.52
N LEU A 145 16.36 -6.81 21.75
CA LEU A 145 14.92 -6.65 22.02
C LEU A 145 14.41 -5.31 21.48
N ARG A 146 15.15 -4.20 21.69
CA ARG A 146 14.79 -2.90 21.11
C ARG A 146 14.73 -2.92 19.58
N VAL A 147 15.62 -3.67 18.92
CA VAL A 147 15.58 -3.85 17.46
C VAL A 147 14.31 -4.60 17.05
N ILE A 148 13.98 -5.69 17.73
CA ILE A 148 12.75 -6.45 17.48
C ILE A 148 11.51 -5.61 17.74
N ASP A 149 11.44 -4.91 18.87
CA ASP A 149 10.31 -4.04 19.22
C ASP A 149 10.11 -2.93 18.19
N ALA A 150 11.21 -2.33 17.70
CA ALA A 150 11.15 -1.31 16.64
C ALA A 150 10.62 -1.87 15.31
N ILE A 151 10.90 -3.14 14.99
CA ILE A 151 10.32 -3.83 13.83
C ILE A 151 8.84 -4.11 14.10
N LYS A 152 8.52 -4.75 15.24
CA LYS A 152 7.14 -5.12 15.62
C LYS A 152 6.22 -3.91 15.58
N GLU A 153 6.62 -2.81 16.21
CA GLU A 153 5.84 -1.56 16.21
C GLU A 153 5.51 -1.09 14.79
N LYS A 154 6.47 -1.12 13.87
CA LYS A 154 6.21 -0.68 12.49
C LYS A 154 5.34 -1.68 11.74
N VAL A 155 5.62 -2.99 11.89
CA VAL A 155 4.92 -4.08 11.18
C VAL A 155 3.46 -4.20 11.63
N ASP A 156 3.18 -4.05 12.92
CA ASP A 156 1.82 -4.16 13.49
C ASP A 156 0.87 -3.08 12.95
N PHE A 157 1.41 -1.89 12.70
CA PHE A 157 0.63 -0.70 12.33
C PHE A 157 0.83 -0.25 10.88
N MET A 158 1.48 -1.06 10.03
CA MET A 158 1.56 -0.85 8.58
C MET A 158 0.61 -1.80 7.83
N ALA A 159 0.39 -1.55 6.53
CA ALA A 159 -0.35 -2.51 5.70
C ALA A 159 0.48 -3.79 5.48
N PRO A 160 -0.15 -4.89 5.01
CA PRO A 160 0.52 -6.18 4.96
C PRO A 160 1.86 -6.19 4.23
N VAL A 161 2.83 -6.88 4.82
CA VAL A 161 4.13 -7.18 4.19
C VAL A 161 4.14 -8.61 3.66
N LEU A 162 4.81 -8.84 2.54
CA LEU A 162 4.96 -10.13 1.88
C LEU A 162 6.40 -10.26 1.39
N LEU A 163 7.28 -10.81 2.23
CA LEU A 163 8.73 -10.81 2.02
C LEU A 163 9.25 -12.24 1.84
N TYR A 164 10.16 -12.45 0.89
CA TYR A 164 10.74 -13.76 0.63
C TYR A 164 12.19 -13.80 1.06
N TYR A 165 12.65 -14.89 1.65
CA TYR A 165 14.07 -15.14 1.85
C TYR A 165 14.34 -16.63 1.72
N ASN A 166 15.18 -17.01 0.74
CA ASN A 166 15.38 -18.39 0.30
C ASN A 166 14.03 -19.09 0.02
N GLY A 167 13.79 -20.26 0.63
CA GLY A 167 12.52 -20.99 0.50
C GLY A 167 11.38 -20.47 1.38
N HIS A 168 11.64 -19.49 2.25
CA HIS A 168 10.68 -19.01 3.24
C HIS A 168 9.95 -17.75 2.79
N THR A 169 8.69 -17.63 3.21
CA THR A 169 7.88 -16.42 3.10
C THR A 169 7.62 -15.88 4.51
N TYR A 170 7.93 -14.61 4.74
CA TYR A 170 7.66 -13.90 5.99
C TYR A 170 6.62 -12.81 5.72
N THR A 171 5.47 -12.89 6.37
CA THR A 171 4.31 -12.09 5.96
C THR A 171 3.36 -11.77 7.09
N THR A 172 2.63 -10.65 6.95
CA THR A 172 1.42 -10.30 7.72
C THR A 172 0.16 -10.34 6.84
N PHE A 173 0.22 -11.05 5.72
CA PHE A 173 -0.83 -11.07 4.72
C PHE A 173 -1.99 -11.98 5.11
N TYR A 174 -2.98 -11.39 5.79
CA TYR A 174 -4.22 -12.07 6.20
C TYR A 174 -3.92 -13.37 6.95
N HIS A 175 -4.63 -14.46 6.63
CA HIS A 175 -4.49 -15.76 7.28
C HIS A 175 -3.11 -16.41 7.05
N TYR A 176 -2.34 -15.97 6.05
CA TYR A 176 -0.96 -16.45 5.83
C TYR A 176 0.05 -15.84 6.82
N ASN A 177 -0.38 -14.91 7.68
CA ASN A 177 0.50 -14.23 8.61
C ASN A 177 1.30 -15.23 9.48
N ASN A 178 2.62 -15.06 9.47
CA ASN A 178 3.55 -15.83 10.28
C ASN A 178 4.62 -14.94 10.93
N LEU A 179 4.44 -13.61 10.87
CA LEU A 179 5.42 -12.65 11.32
C LEU A 179 5.11 -12.11 12.71
N LEU A 180 3.83 -11.85 13.01
CA LEU A 180 3.42 -11.19 14.24
C LEU A 180 2.09 -11.74 14.80
N LYS A 181 2.10 -12.19 16.06
CA LYS A 181 0.96 -12.84 16.71
C LYS A 181 -0.26 -11.94 16.89
N SER A 182 -0.07 -10.63 17.08
CA SER A 182 -1.16 -9.66 17.29
C SER A 182 -2.12 -9.54 16.10
N LEU A 183 -1.69 -9.95 14.91
CA LEU A 183 -2.46 -9.84 13.67
C LEU A 183 -3.21 -11.12 13.29
N GLU A 184 -3.11 -12.18 14.12
CA GLU A 184 -3.68 -13.51 13.91
C GLU A 184 -3.21 -14.19 12.61
N GLY A 185 -3.22 -15.52 12.55
CA GLY A 185 -2.77 -16.27 11.37
C GLY A 185 -2.91 -17.77 11.57
N ASP A 186 -2.91 -18.52 10.46
CA ASP A 186 -3.10 -19.98 10.45
C ASP A 186 -1.77 -20.71 10.77
N THR A 187 -1.14 -20.32 11.89
CA THR A 187 0.13 -20.90 12.35
C THR A 187 0.26 -20.78 13.88
N ALA A 188 0.99 -21.71 14.47
CA ALA A 188 1.36 -21.66 15.89
C ALA A 188 2.67 -20.88 16.14
N ARG A 189 3.40 -20.49 15.08
CA ARG A 189 4.71 -19.84 15.17
C ARG A 189 4.69 -18.48 14.49
N PHE A 190 5.12 -17.45 15.23
CA PHE A 190 5.21 -16.08 14.75
C PHE A 190 6.64 -15.59 14.95
N LEU A 191 7.34 -15.34 13.85
CA LEU A 191 8.80 -15.14 13.88
C LEU A 191 9.23 -14.04 14.87
N LEU A 192 8.62 -12.86 14.84
CA LEU A 192 9.06 -11.74 15.68
C LEU A 192 8.78 -11.98 17.17
N ASP A 193 7.70 -12.69 17.49
CA ASP A 193 7.38 -13.07 18.87
C ASP A 193 8.33 -14.16 19.36
N ASP A 194 8.54 -15.22 18.56
CA ASP A 194 9.46 -16.31 18.87
C ASP A 194 10.90 -15.80 19.08
N LEU A 195 11.37 -14.90 18.22
CA LEU A 195 12.72 -14.34 18.32
C LEU A 195 12.89 -13.41 19.52
N ALA A 196 11.84 -12.73 19.96
CA ALA A 196 11.88 -11.89 21.16
C ALA A 196 12.12 -12.72 22.43
N GLU A 197 11.70 -13.99 22.45
CA GLU A 197 11.88 -14.89 23.59
C GLU A 197 13.18 -15.73 23.51
N LYS A 198 13.71 -15.93 22.29
CA LYS A 198 14.93 -16.72 22.05
C LYS A 198 16.21 -15.93 22.31
N ASN A 199 17.24 -16.63 22.79
CA ASN A 199 18.59 -16.07 22.83
C ASN A 199 19.12 -15.82 21.40
N LYS A 200 19.59 -14.62 21.08
CA LYS A 200 20.15 -14.27 19.75
C LYS A 200 21.24 -15.23 19.26
N GLY A 201 21.98 -15.85 20.18
CA GLY A 201 23.01 -16.84 19.89
C GLY A 201 22.49 -18.09 19.19
N THR A 202 21.21 -18.44 19.39
CA THR A 202 20.55 -19.60 18.78
C THR A 202 19.80 -19.27 17.49
N TRP A 203 19.68 -17.98 17.14
CA TRP A 203 19.07 -17.59 15.87
C TRP A 203 19.88 -18.13 14.71
N THR A 204 19.17 -18.68 13.74
CA THR A 204 19.73 -19.11 12.46
C THR A 204 20.30 -17.92 11.69
N ARG A 205 21.14 -18.21 10.69
CA ARG A 205 21.68 -17.19 9.80
C ARG A 205 20.56 -16.43 9.07
N ASP A 206 19.56 -17.15 8.59
CA ASP A 206 18.46 -16.62 7.79
C ASP A 206 17.60 -15.66 8.64
N GLU A 207 17.31 -16.02 9.90
CA GLU A 207 16.64 -15.14 10.86
C GLU A 207 17.45 -13.86 11.12
N ARG A 208 18.78 -13.96 11.32
CA ARG A 208 19.64 -12.78 11.52
C ARG A 208 19.66 -11.86 10.31
N ILE A 209 19.73 -12.42 9.10
CA ILE A 209 19.70 -11.64 7.85
C ILE A 209 18.36 -10.93 7.70
N PHE A 210 17.26 -11.65 7.91
CA PHE A 210 15.93 -11.07 7.81
C PHE A 210 15.73 -9.91 8.81
N ILE A 211 16.08 -10.10 10.08
CA ILE A 211 15.97 -9.05 11.11
C ILE A 211 16.88 -7.85 10.79
N PHE A 212 18.12 -8.08 10.38
CA PHE A 212 19.03 -7.01 9.99
C PHE A 212 18.50 -6.22 8.78
N ASN A 213 18.01 -6.91 7.75
CA ASN A 213 17.51 -6.29 6.53
C ASN A 213 16.27 -5.44 6.82
N LEU A 214 15.29 -6.02 7.52
CA LEU A 214 14.05 -5.32 7.84
C LEU A 214 14.31 -4.12 8.76
N TYR A 215 15.12 -4.29 9.80
CA TYR A 215 15.51 -3.18 10.65
C TYR A 215 16.17 -2.05 9.86
N THR A 216 17.18 -2.39 9.04
CA THR A 216 17.94 -1.43 8.22
C THR A 216 17.04 -0.69 7.23
N LEU A 217 16.18 -1.42 6.51
CA LEU A 217 15.22 -0.82 5.58
C LEU A 217 14.29 0.17 6.29
N LEU A 218 13.78 -0.20 7.47
CA LEU A 218 12.88 0.65 8.24
C LEU A 218 13.57 1.89 8.83
N GLN A 219 14.91 1.98 8.82
CA GLN A 219 15.65 3.21 9.11
C GLN A 219 15.80 4.13 7.89
N SER A 220 15.41 3.70 6.69
CA SER A 220 15.61 4.45 5.44
C SER A 220 14.46 5.38 5.03
N GLY A 221 13.39 5.46 5.82
CA GLY A 221 12.28 6.36 5.52
C GLY A 221 11.07 6.15 6.41
N PRO A 222 9.86 6.48 5.90
CA PRO A 222 8.65 6.41 6.71
C PRO A 222 8.36 4.97 7.19
N PRO A 223 7.53 4.79 8.23
CA PRO A 223 7.19 3.46 8.76
C PRO A 223 6.75 2.46 7.69
N ALA A 224 6.06 2.96 6.66
CA ALA A 224 5.54 2.21 5.54
C ALA A 224 6.59 1.78 4.50
N ARG A 225 7.89 2.01 4.71
CA ARG A 225 8.97 1.64 3.78
C ARG A 225 9.06 0.13 3.53
N GLY A 226 8.66 -0.69 4.50
CA GLY A 226 8.62 -2.15 4.36
C GLY A 226 7.72 -2.63 3.21
N GLU A 227 6.71 -1.84 2.82
CA GLU A 227 5.80 -2.19 1.73
C GLU A 227 6.46 -2.10 0.34
N GLU A 228 7.58 -1.39 0.22
CA GLU A 228 8.29 -1.21 -1.06
C GLU A 228 9.11 -2.43 -1.48
N VAL A 229 9.24 -3.41 -0.57
CA VAL A 229 9.95 -4.67 -0.82
C VAL A 229 9.00 -5.86 -0.79
N ASN A 230 7.69 -5.62 -0.90
CA ASN A 230 6.72 -6.69 -1.05
C ASN A 230 6.95 -7.45 -2.36
N GLY A 231 6.83 -8.78 -2.29
CA GLY A 231 7.00 -9.68 -3.42
C GLY A 231 8.45 -9.89 -3.87
N VAL A 232 9.46 -9.47 -3.09
CA VAL A 232 10.88 -9.60 -3.45
C VAL A 232 11.62 -10.62 -2.58
N HIS A 233 12.67 -11.22 -3.13
CA HIS A 233 13.67 -11.96 -2.39
C HIS A 233 14.57 -10.97 -1.62
N PHE A 234 14.26 -10.77 -0.34
CA PHE A 234 14.80 -9.73 0.52
C PHE A 234 16.17 -10.10 1.11
N SER A 235 17.15 -10.34 0.21
CA SER A 235 18.55 -10.65 0.54
C SER A 235 19.39 -9.40 0.89
N LEU A 236 20.58 -9.59 1.46
CA LEU A 236 21.57 -8.52 1.67
C LEU A 236 22.02 -7.92 0.34
N HIS A 237 22.18 -8.75 -0.70
CA HIS A 237 22.46 -8.28 -2.05
C HIS A 237 21.37 -7.31 -2.53
N TYR A 238 20.10 -7.71 -2.44
CA TYR A 238 18.97 -6.86 -2.82
C TYR A 238 18.94 -5.56 -2.02
N LEU A 239 19.04 -5.64 -0.69
CA LEU A 239 19.02 -4.45 0.16
C LEU A 239 20.18 -3.50 -0.19
N SER A 240 21.37 -4.03 -0.46
CA SER A 240 22.51 -3.20 -0.88
C SER A 240 22.21 -2.46 -2.17
N GLN A 241 21.67 -3.13 -3.19
CA GLN A 241 21.34 -2.51 -4.47
C GLN A 241 20.22 -1.46 -4.30
N TYR A 242 19.15 -1.82 -3.59
CA TYR A 242 18.03 -0.93 -3.29
C TYR A 242 18.49 0.39 -2.63
N LEU A 243 19.39 0.31 -1.63
CA LEU A 243 19.89 1.50 -0.94
C LEU A 243 20.79 2.35 -1.85
N GLU A 244 21.61 1.74 -2.71
CA GLU A 244 22.45 2.49 -3.67
C GLU A 244 21.61 3.22 -4.72
N GLU A 245 20.61 2.55 -5.30
CA GLU A 245 19.69 3.15 -6.26
C GLU A 245 18.92 4.31 -5.64
N LYS A 246 18.39 4.13 -4.42
CA LYS A 246 17.70 5.20 -3.70
C LYS A 246 18.60 6.39 -3.39
N LEU A 247 19.84 6.15 -2.97
CA LEU A 247 20.81 7.22 -2.75
C LEU A 247 21.09 7.99 -4.04
N ALA A 248 21.30 7.28 -5.15
CA ALA A 248 21.57 7.91 -6.45
C ALA A 248 20.41 8.85 -6.85
N ILE A 249 19.17 8.35 -6.79
CA ILE A 249 17.96 9.14 -7.10
C ILE A 249 17.88 10.38 -6.21
N TYR A 250 18.01 10.23 -4.89
CA TYR A 250 17.88 11.36 -3.98
C TYR A 250 19.00 12.38 -4.08
N HIS A 251 20.23 11.93 -4.37
CA HIS A 251 21.33 12.85 -4.61
C HIS A 251 21.10 13.69 -5.86
N GLU A 252 20.67 13.08 -6.96
CA GLU A 252 20.30 13.78 -8.19
C GLU A 252 19.18 14.82 -7.95
N MET A 253 18.20 14.50 -7.09
CA MET A 253 17.05 15.37 -6.85
C MET A 253 17.30 16.54 -5.89
N THR A 254 18.37 16.52 -5.09
CA THR A 254 18.57 17.46 -3.97
C THR A 254 19.72 18.44 -4.15
N ASP A 255 20.51 18.33 -5.22
CA ASP A 255 21.70 19.14 -5.51
C ASP A 255 22.64 19.34 -4.29
N THR A 256 22.60 18.42 -3.32
CA THR A 256 23.34 18.55 -2.06
C THR A 256 24.80 18.15 -2.33
N PRO A 257 25.80 18.97 -1.92
CA PRO A 257 27.21 18.62 -2.12
C PRO A 257 27.49 17.23 -1.59
N SER A 258 28.16 16.42 -2.41
CA SER A 258 28.46 15.00 -2.15
C SER A 258 29.20 14.85 -0.82
N LYS A 259 28.44 14.62 0.27
CA LYS A 259 29.02 14.03 1.47
C LYS A 259 29.56 12.65 1.10
N PRO A 260 30.65 12.18 1.72
CA PRO A 260 31.13 10.82 1.48
C PRO A 260 30.00 9.82 1.76
N ILE A 261 29.66 9.00 0.76
CA ILE A 261 28.64 7.96 0.92
C ILE A 261 29.15 6.96 1.98
N PRO A 262 28.39 6.70 3.06
CA PRO A 262 28.79 5.75 4.08
C PRO A 262 28.99 4.35 3.49
N LYS A 263 29.92 3.56 4.04
CA LYS A 263 30.15 2.19 3.57
C LYS A 263 29.08 1.20 4.02
N SER A 264 28.66 1.26 5.29
CA SER A 264 27.71 0.30 5.86
C SER A 264 26.26 0.55 5.43
N LEU A 265 25.49 -0.53 5.31
CA LEU A 265 24.09 -0.47 4.86
C LEU A 265 23.22 0.34 5.83
N LEU A 266 23.42 0.17 7.13
CA LEU A 266 22.66 0.92 8.15
C LEU A 266 22.93 2.43 8.10
N ALA A 267 24.17 2.84 7.81
CA ALA A 267 24.51 4.25 7.69
C ALA A 267 23.93 4.85 6.39
N LYS A 268 23.96 4.09 5.27
CA LYS A 268 23.29 4.48 4.02
C LYS A 268 21.79 4.67 4.22
N ALA A 269 21.12 3.74 4.89
CA ALA A 269 19.70 3.84 5.21
C ALA A 269 19.38 5.16 5.94
N ARG A 270 20.14 5.48 7.00
CA ARG A 270 19.94 6.74 7.75
C ARG A 270 20.16 7.99 6.88
N LEU A 271 21.15 7.96 5.97
CA LEU A 271 21.37 9.05 5.03
C LEU A 271 20.19 9.22 4.05
N ILE A 272 19.65 8.12 3.52
CA ILE A 272 18.45 8.13 2.65
C ILE A 272 17.27 8.78 3.37
N CYS A 273 17.06 8.46 4.65
CA CYS A 273 15.99 9.08 5.43
C CYS A 273 16.13 10.61 5.49
N GLN A 274 17.34 11.12 5.73
CA GLN A 274 17.62 12.56 5.78
C GLN A 274 17.45 13.22 4.40
N LEU A 275 17.94 12.59 3.33
CA LEU A 275 17.80 13.12 1.98
C LEU A 275 16.34 13.14 1.53
N ARG A 276 15.52 12.18 1.96
CA ARG A 276 14.09 12.15 1.63
C ARG A 276 13.35 13.40 2.09
N GLU A 277 13.69 13.93 3.26
CA GLU A 277 13.07 15.17 3.78
C GLU A 277 13.31 16.33 2.82
N LYS A 278 14.53 16.45 2.29
CA LYS A 278 14.88 17.46 1.27
C LYS A 278 14.18 17.21 -0.06
N VAL A 279 14.08 15.96 -0.51
CA VAL A 279 13.32 15.62 -1.73
C VAL A 279 11.86 16.09 -1.58
N ALA A 280 11.27 15.89 -0.41
CA ALA A 280 9.90 16.30 -0.12
C ALA A 280 9.69 17.83 -0.13
N GLU A 281 10.74 18.66 -0.13
CA GLU A 281 10.63 20.12 -0.26
C GLU A 281 10.14 20.51 -1.66
N ASN A 282 10.70 19.89 -2.70
CA ASN A 282 10.46 20.24 -4.11
C ASN A 282 9.56 19.24 -4.86
N TYR A 283 9.34 18.05 -4.30
CA TYR A 283 8.59 16.98 -4.95
C TYR A 283 7.44 16.48 -4.09
N VAL A 284 6.31 16.19 -4.74
CA VAL A 284 5.27 15.34 -4.18
C VAL A 284 5.74 13.90 -4.31
N ILE A 285 5.97 13.26 -3.18
CA ILE A 285 6.32 11.84 -3.12
C ILE A 285 5.02 11.04 -3.10
N TYR A 286 4.82 10.17 -4.09
CA TYR A 286 3.66 9.31 -4.21
C TYR A 286 4.07 7.86 -4.48
N ARG A 287 3.11 6.93 -4.50
CA ARG A 287 3.38 5.51 -4.76
C ARG A 287 2.62 4.97 -5.97
N LYS A 288 3.29 4.16 -6.79
CA LYS A 288 2.63 3.20 -7.67
C LYS A 288 2.52 1.87 -6.94
N ILE A 289 1.34 1.26 -6.95
CA ILE A 289 1.05 0.04 -6.21
C ILE A 289 0.50 -1.00 -7.18
N ASN A 290 1.15 -2.15 -7.25
CA ASN A 290 0.57 -3.31 -7.92
C ASN A 290 -0.18 -4.16 -6.89
N GLY A 291 -1.50 -4.26 -7.06
CA GLY A 291 -2.39 -4.94 -6.13
C GLY A 291 -2.23 -6.46 -6.09
N LEU A 292 -1.50 -7.07 -7.04
CA LEU A 292 -1.32 -8.53 -7.10
C LEU A 292 -0.23 -9.01 -6.16
N ASN A 293 0.92 -8.33 -6.13
CA ASN A 293 2.05 -8.67 -5.25
C ASN A 293 2.21 -7.67 -4.08
N LEU A 294 1.31 -6.69 -3.98
CA LEU A 294 1.34 -5.60 -2.99
C LEU A 294 2.61 -4.73 -3.05
N HIS A 295 3.40 -4.86 -4.12
CA HIS A 295 4.63 -4.13 -4.30
C HIS A 295 4.34 -2.65 -4.49
N LYS A 296 5.06 -1.81 -3.75
CA LYS A 296 4.94 -0.36 -3.83
C LYS A 296 6.23 0.23 -4.35
N GLN A 297 6.11 1.14 -5.30
CA GLN A 297 7.23 1.90 -5.82
C GLN A 297 7.00 3.37 -5.50
N GLU A 298 7.94 3.95 -4.77
CA GLU A 298 7.97 5.40 -4.56
C GLU A 298 8.31 6.11 -5.89
N GLN A 299 7.58 7.18 -6.17
CA GLN A 299 7.66 7.97 -7.38
C GLN A 299 7.54 9.46 -7.02
N PHE A 300 7.91 10.33 -7.96
CA PHE A 300 8.07 11.75 -7.68
C PHE A 300 7.39 12.61 -8.74
N LEU A 301 6.60 13.58 -8.29
CA LEU A 301 6.09 14.66 -9.14
C LEU A 301 6.70 15.98 -8.67
N ASN A 302 7.25 16.76 -9.59
CA ASN A 302 7.75 18.09 -9.24
C ASN A 302 6.57 18.99 -8.80
N LYS A 303 6.66 19.60 -7.62
CA LYS A 303 5.57 20.40 -7.05
C LYS A 303 5.18 21.60 -7.92
N GLN A 304 6.14 22.23 -8.59
CA GLN A 304 5.85 23.34 -9.50
C GLN A 304 4.97 22.85 -10.64
N LYS A 305 5.28 21.69 -11.24
CA LYS A 305 4.45 21.09 -12.30
C LYS A 305 3.05 20.74 -11.80
N VAL A 306 2.93 20.18 -10.58
CA VAL A 306 1.63 19.88 -9.96
C VAL A 306 0.79 21.15 -9.82
N GLY A 307 1.41 22.25 -9.37
CA GLY A 307 0.75 23.55 -9.20
C GLY A 307 0.36 24.26 -10.51
N LEU A 308 0.71 23.73 -11.69
CA LEU A 308 0.27 24.29 -12.97
C LEU A 308 -1.10 23.76 -13.43
N TYR A 309 -1.61 22.69 -12.81
CA TYR A 309 -2.92 22.17 -13.19
C TYR A 309 -4.04 23.02 -12.56
N HIS A 310 -4.98 23.44 -13.40
CA HIS A 310 -6.17 24.18 -13.03
C HIS A 310 -7.39 23.63 -13.79
N ASP A 311 -8.58 23.76 -13.19
CA ASP A 311 -9.85 23.43 -13.83
C ASP A 311 -10.72 24.69 -13.91
N GLU A 312 -10.55 25.46 -14.99
CA GLU A 312 -11.24 26.73 -15.20
C GLU A 312 -12.77 26.60 -15.11
N ALA A 313 -13.34 25.47 -15.55
CA ALA A 313 -14.78 25.28 -15.52
C ALA A 313 -15.29 25.14 -14.07
N MET A 314 -14.59 24.35 -13.26
CA MET A 314 -14.88 24.22 -11.84
C MET A 314 -14.63 25.53 -11.08
N GLU A 315 -13.49 26.19 -11.33
CA GLU A 315 -13.11 27.45 -10.70
C GLU A 315 -14.17 28.54 -10.93
N ASN A 316 -14.62 28.72 -12.18
CA ASN A 316 -15.66 29.69 -12.51
C ASN A 316 -16.99 29.38 -11.83
N GLU A 317 -17.40 28.11 -11.81
CA GLU A 317 -18.66 27.71 -11.22
C GLU A 317 -18.65 27.83 -9.68
N LEU A 318 -17.54 27.47 -9.02
CA LEU A 318 -17.37 27.69 -7.59
C LEU A 318 -17.31 29.17 -7.25
N ALA A 319 -16.60 29.99 -8.02
CA ALA A 319 -16.55 31.43 -7.80
C ALA A 319 -17.95 32.05 -7.83
N GLN A 320 -18.82 31.60 -8.76
CA GLN A 320 -20.21 32.05 -8.81
C GLN A 320 -21.04 31.59 -7.60
N ILE A 321 -20.91 30.33 -7.19
CA ILE A 321 -21.66 29.77 -6.05
C ILE A 321 -21.25 30.46 -4.75
N LEU A 322 -19.95 30.57 -4.51
CA LEU A 322 -19.38 31.11 -3.28
C LEU A 322 -19.37 32.65 -3.28
N ARG A 323 -19.66 33.28 -4.42
CA ARG A 323 -19.49 34.73 -4.65
C ARG A 323 -18.06 35.18 -4.34
N MET A 324 -17.11 34.33 -4.70
CA MET A 324 -15.69 34.48 -4.40
C MET A 324 -15.09 35.66 -5.17
N SER A 325 -14.29 36.48 -4.49
CA SER A 325 -13.49 37.51 -5.17
C SER A 325 -12.18 36.92 -5.73
N SER A 326 -11.53 37.62 -6.67
CA SER A 326 -10.30 37.11 -7.31
C SER A 326 -9.09 37.00 -6.38
N GLU A 327 -9.11 37.65 -5.21
CA GLU A 327 -8.02 37.63 -4.22
C GLU A 327 -8.29 36.65 -3.06
N GLU A 328 -9.49 36.07 -2.99
CA GLU A 328 -9.92 35.23 -1.87
C GLU A 328 -9.45 33.78 -2.05
N THR A 329 -9.03 33.15 -0.95
CA THR A 329 -8.71 31.71 -0.97
C THR A 329 -10.00 30.88 -0.93
N TYR A 330 -9.94 29.63 -1.42
CA TYR A 330 -11.09 28.72 -1.31
C TYR A 330 -11.57 28.54 0.13
N GLN A 331 -10.66 28.49 1.10
CA GLN A 331 -11.02 28.31 2.51
C GLN A 331 -11.82 29.52 3.03
N ASP A 332 -11.37 30.73 2.73
CA ASP A 332 -12.07 31.97 3.10
C ASP A 332 -13.45 32.06 2.44
N ALA A 333 -13.53 31.72 1.16
CA ALA A 333 -14.79 31.69 0.43
C ALA A 333 -15.77 30.66 1.01
N PHE A 334 -15.28 29.46 1.34
CA PHE A 334 -16.11 28.43 1.96
C PHE A 334 -16.57 28.82 3.35
N ILE A 335 -15.71 29.36 4.23
CA ILE A 335 -16.13 29.73 5.58
C ILE A 335 -17.17 30.85 5.56
N ASN A 336 -17.00 31.85 4.69
CA ASN A 336 -17.96 32.93 4.47
C ASN A 336 -19.31 32.39 3.96
N TYR A 337 -19.27 31.47 3.00
CA TYR A 337 -20.47 30.86 2.44
C TYR A 337 -21.23 30.01 3.47
N ILE A 338 -20.51 29.23 4.29
CA ILE A 338 -21.08 28.44 5.40
C ILE A 338 -21.71 29.36 6.44
N ALA A 339 -21.07 30.47 6.79
CA ALA A 339 -21.61 31.43 7.76
C ALA A 339 -22.93 32.06 7.29
N GLN A 340 -23.08 32.30 5.98
CA GLN A 340 -24.31 32.80 5.39
C GLN A 340 -25.40 31.72 5.26
N HIS A 341 -25.00 30.45 5.16
CA HIS A 341 -25.90 29.31 4.96
C HIS A 341 -25.53 28.15 5.90
N PRO A 342 -25.72 28.29 7.22
CA PRO A 342 -25.27 27.31 8.21
C PRO A 342 -26.20 26.09 8.24
N ASP A 343 -26.20 25.33 7.16
CA ASP A 343 -26.98 24.11 6.96
C ASP A 343 -26.06 23.00 6.43
N ILE A 344 -26.14 21.82 7.04
CA ILE A 344 -25.31 20.66 6.65
C ILE A 344 -25.58 20.20 5.22
N THR A 345 -26.78 20.42 4.69
CA THR A 345 -27.13 20.10 3.30
C THR A 345 -26.32 20.92 2.29
N VAL A 346 -25.87 22.11 2.68
CA VAL A 346 -24.95 22.94 1.88
C VAL A 346 -23.59 22.28 1.79
N ILE A 347 -23.03 21.83 2.91
CA ILE A 347 -21.76 21.09 2.95
C ILE A 347 -21.86 19.80 2.13
N GLN A 348 -22.97 19.07 2.31
CA GLN A 348 -23.24 17.85 1.56
C GLN A 348 -23.19 18.11 0.05
N THR A 349 -23.93 19.12 -0.43
CA THR A 349 -24.00 19.48 -1.85
C THR A 349 -22.63 19.86 -2.41
N LEU A 350 -21.85 20.66 -1.67
CA LEU A 350 -20.51 21.06 -2.09
C LEU A 350 -19.56 19.86 -2.18
N LEU A 351 -19.60 18.94 -1.20
CA LEU A 351 -18.81 17.69 -1.24
C LEU A 351 -19.14 16.85 -2.48
N GLU A 352 -20.42 16.60 -2.74
CA GLU A 352 -20.87 15.82 -3.90
C GLU A 352 -20.39 16.45 -5.22
N LYS A 353 -20.48 17.78 -5.30
CA LYS A 353 -20.08 18.55 -6.48
C LYS A 353 -18.58 18.49 -6.75
N MET A 354 -17.76 18.68 -5.71
CA MET A 354 -16.29 18.58 -5.81
C MET A 354 -15.83 17.17 -6.19
N VAL A 355 -16.40 16.14 -5.57
CA VAL A 355 -16.14 14.75 -5.95
C VAL A 355 -16.57 14.50 -7.40
N GLY A 356 -17.70 15.07 -7.83
CA GLY A 356 -18.19 15.01 -9.21
C GLY A 356 -17.21 15.61 -10.23
N TYR A 357 -16.56 16.74 -9.93
CA TYR A 357 -15.53 17.29 -10.81
C TYR A 357 -14.32 16.36 -10.94
N ALA A 358 -13.83 15.84 -9.82
CA ALA A 358 -12.71 14.91 -9.82
C ALA A 358 -13.00 13.64 -10.64
N ILE A 359 -14.22 13.10 -10.53
CA ILE A 359 -14.69 11.97 -11.34
C ILE A 359 -14.61 12.29 -12.83
N ARG A 360 -15.16 13.44 -13.26
CA ARG A 360 -15.18 13.82 -14.68
C ARG A 360 -13.78 14.05 -15.24
N ALA A 361 -12.92 14.73 -14.49
CA ALA A 361 -11.58 15.09 -14.93
C ALA A 361 -10.65 13.88 -15.12
N THR A 362 -10.92 12.77 -14.42
CA THR A 362 -10.08 11.57 -14.41
C THR A 362 -10.76 10.33 -15.02
N ASP A 363 -11.97 10.49 -15.56
CA ASP A 363 -12.82 9.42 -16.11
C ASP A 363 -13.05 8.27 -15.12
N SER A 364 -13.28 8.59 -13.84
CA SER A 364 -13.54 7.58 -12.80
C SER A 364 -14.95 7.00 -12.88
N ASP A 365 -15.12 5.79 -12.35
CA ASP A 365 -16.45 5.20 -12.14
C ASP A 365 -17.06 5.64 -10.80
N VAL A 366 -16.23 5.79 -9.76
CA VAL A 366 -16.65 6.28 -8.44
C VAL A 366 -15.57 7.22 -7.91
N GLY A 367 -16.01 8.36 -7.37
CA GLY A 367 -15.19 9.23 -6.55
C GLY A 367 -15.70 9.22 -5.11
N MET A 368 -14.80 9.44 -4.16
CA MET A 368 -15.18 9.44 -2.75
C MET A 368 -14.33 10.36 -1.91
N THR A 369 -14.95 10.92 -0.88
CA THR A 369 -14.28 11.61 0.23
C THR A 369 -14.88 11.19 1.56
N ARG A 370 -14.14 11.35 2.65
CA ARG A 370 -14.50 10.87 3.99
C ARG A 370 -14.12 11.87 5.06
N GLY A 371 -14.73 11.78 6.23
CA GLY A 371 -14.44 12.67 7.35
C GLY A 371 -15.17 12.27 8.62
N PHE A 372 -15.13 13.16 9.61
CA PHE A 372 -15.87 13.01 10.87
C PHE A 372 -17.27 13.60 10.73
N ARG A 373 -18.26 12.94 11.32
CA ARG A 373 -19.63 13.46 11.30
C ARG A 373 -19.80 14.69 12.17
N GLN A 374 -19.04 14.80 13.26
CA GLN A 374 -19.25 15.79 14.30
C GLN A 374 -17.97 16.60 14.58
N PRO A 375 -17.59 17.56 13.71
CA PRO A 375 -16.37 18.33 13.86
C PRO A 375 -16.26 19.07 15.19
N TRP A 376 -17.37 19.68 15.65
CA TRP A 376 -17.38 20.41 16.92
C TRP A 376 -17.10 19.50 18.12
N MET A 377 -17.77 18.35 18.21
CA MET A 377 -17.54 17.38 19.30
C MET A 377 -16.09 16.88 19.31
N TYR A 378 -15.50 16.65 18.15
CA TYR A 378 -14.09 16.28 18.04
C TYR A 378 -13.18 17.38 18.59
N ASN A 379 -13.41 18.62 18.16
CA ASN A 379 -12.65 19.78 18.62
C ASN A 379 -12.81 20.01 20.13
N ASP A 380 -14.02 19.86 20.66
CA ASP A 380 -14.28 20.03 22.09
C ASP A 380 -13.54 18.98 22.94
N ALA A 381 -13.52 17.72 22.50
CA ALA A 381 -12.73 16.68 23.15
C ALA A 381 -11.23 16.99 23.11
N LEU A 382 -10.70 17.48 21.98
CA LEU A 382 -9.30 17.91 21.90
C LEU A 382 -8.99 19.07 22.84
N LYS A 383 -9.84 20.10 22.86
CA LYS A 383 -9.69 21.29 23.70
C LYS A 383 -9.62 20.94 25.19
N HIS A 384 -10.42 19.97 25.62
CA HIS A 384 -10.48 19.51 27.01
C HIS A 384 -9.55 18.31 27.28
N HIS A 385 -8.67 17.94 26.34
CA HIS A 385 -7.73 16.83 26.44
C HIS A 385 -8.37 15.47 26.75
N GLN A 386 -9.63 15.27 26.31
CA GLN A 386 -10.41 14.05 26.46
C GLN A 386 -10.11 13.07 25.31
N LEU A 387 -8.85 12.65 25.19
CA LEU A 387 -8.43 11.81 24.07
C LEU A 387 -9.06 10.42 24.10
N GLU A 388 -9.40 9.90 25.28
CA GLU A 388 -10.13 8.64 25.46
C GLU A 388 -11.46 8.67 24.72
N THR A 389 -12.19 9.79 24.80
CA THR A 389 -13.44 9.98 24.03
C THR A 389 -13.19 9.79 22.54
N ILE A 390 -12.10 10.35 22.00
CA ILE A 390 -11.74 10.21 20.58
C ILE A 390 -11.30 8.76 20.25
N PHE A 391 -10.51 8.14 21.12
CA PHE A 391 -10.03 6.76 20.95
C PHE A 391 -11.14 5.72 21.04
N GLU A 392 -12.27 6.05 21.67
CA GLU A 392 -13.44 5.19 21.77
C GLU A 392 -14.51 5.46 20.70
N TRP A 393 -14.33 6.48 19.84
CA TRP A 393 -15.25 6.74 18.73
C TRP A 393 -15.44 5.50 17.88
N LYS A 394 -16.70 5.12 17.68
CA LYS A 394 -17.12 3.99 16.83
C LYS A 394 -17.18 4.43 15.37
N GLN A 395 -17.20 3.46 14.45
CA GLN A 395 -17.26 3.72 13.00
C GLN A 395 -18.41 4.66 12.58
N GLN A 396 -19.53 4.64 13.31
CA GLN A 396 -20.68 5.51 13.05
C GLN A 396 -20.39 7.02 13.19
N PHE A 397 -19.32 7.43 13.89
CA PHE A 397 -18.89 8.83 13.98
C PHE A 397 -18.16 9.32 12.73
N TYR A 398 -17.95 8.43 11.77
CA TYR A 398 -17.30 8.71 10.50
C TYR A 398 -18.32 8.61 9.37
N PHE A 399 -18.03 9.25 8.24
CA PHE A 399 -18.83 9.13 7.02
C PHE A 399 -17.91 9.04 5.79
N CYS A 400 -18.48 8.58 4.68
CA CYS A 400 -17.84 8.68 3.38
C CYS A 400 -18.88 9.02 2.30
N CYS A 401 -18.72 10.19 1.69
CA CYS A 401 -19.42 10.60 0.48
C CYS A 401 -18.83 9.80 -0.70
N ALA A 402 -19.55 8.81 -1.22
CA ALA A 402 -19.17 8.00 -2.37
C ALA A 402 -20.17 8.22 -3.51
N ILE A 403 -19.69 8.78 -4.61
CA ILE A 403 -20.53 9.25 -5.70
C ILE A 403 -20.18 8.48 -6.98
N PRO A 404 -21.16 7.84 -7.65
CA PRO A 404 -20.95 7.19 -8.93
C PRO A 404 -20.93 8.22 -10.06
N SER A 405 -20.14 7.95 -11.10
CA SER A 405 -20.19 8.68 -12.35
C SER A 405 -21.52 8.45 -13.06
N ASP A 406 -21.88 9.35 -13.98
CA ASP A 406 -23.11 9.17 -14.76
C ASP A 406 -23.04 7.92 -15.64
N LYS A 407 -21.85 7.59 -16.17
CA LYS A 407 -21.61 6.32 -16.86
C LYS A 407 -21.92 5.11 -15.98
N MET A 408 -21.51 5.12 -14.73
CA MET A 408 -21.82 4.04 -13.79
C MET A 408 -23.31 4.00 -13.44
N LYS A 409 -23.96 5.15 -13.23
CA LYS A 409 -25.43 5.20 -13.03
C LYS A 409 -26.16 4.57 -14.22
N GLN A 410 -25.78 4.92 -15.44
CA GLN A 410 -26.37 4.35 -16.67
C GLN A 410 -26.12 2.84 -16.79
N ALA A 411 -24.91 2.36 -16.46
CA ALA A 411 -24.61 0.92 -16.48
C ALA A 411 -25.43 0.10 -15.46
N PHE A 412 -25.96 0.76 -14.43
CA PHE A 412 -26.80 0.16 -13.39
C PHE A 412 -28.27 0.58 -13.49
N LEU A 413 -28.72 1.08 -14.65
CA LEU A 413 -30.14 1.38 -14.90
C LEU A 413 -30.99 0.12 -14.61
N ASN A 414 -32.06 0.26 -13.83
CA ASN A 414 -32.91 -0.85 -13.33
C ASN A 414 -32.20 -1.83 -12.36
N GLN A 415 -30.95 -1.55 -11.97
CA GLN A 415 -30.19 -2.28 -10.94
C GLN A 415 -29.82 -1.35 -9.76
N GLY A 416 -30.64 -0.33 -9.49
CA GLY A 416 -30.39 0.69 -8.47
C GLY A 416 -30.10 0.13 -7.07
N GLN A 417 -30.80 -0.93 -6.65
CA GLN A 417 -30.52 -1.63 -5.38
C GLN A 417 -29.07 -2.12 -5.28
N LYS A 418 -28.53 -2.63 -6.40
CA LYS A 418 -27.16 -3.15 -6.46
C LYS A 418 -26.15 -2.00 -6.43
N LEU A 419 -26.40 -0.90 -7.13
CA LEU A 419 -25.55 0.29 -7.06
C LEU A 419 -25.52 0.84 -5.64
N ALA A 420 -26.68 1.00 -4.99
CA ALA A 420 -26.77 1.44 -3.60
C ALA A 420 -25.99 0.50 -2.64
N GLY A 421 -26.06 -0.82 -2.89
CA GLY A 421 -25.29 -1.81 -2.14
C GLY A 421 -23.77 -1.66 -2.29
N ILE A 422 -23.29 -1.41 -3.52
CA ILE A 422 -21.87 -1.16 -3.80
C ILE A 422 -21.40 0.13 -3.10
N LEU A 423 -22.12 1.23 -3.27
CA LEU A 423 -21.77 2.51 -2.64
C LEU A 423 -21.79 2.44 -1.11
N THR A 424 -22.76 1.71 -0.54
CA THR A 424 -22.81 1.44 0.91
C THR A 424 -21.57 0.67 1.37
N ALA A 425 -21.17 -0.38 0.64
CA ALA A 425 -19.99 -1.19 0.99
C ALA A 425 -18.70 -0.35 0.92
N ILE A 426 -18.56 0.50 -0.11
CA ILE A 426 -17.46 1.45 -0.22
C ILE A 426 -17.44 2.40 0.98
N SER A 427 -18.59 3.04 1.29
CA SER A 427 -18.68 3.98 2.41
C SER A 427 -18.28 3.33 3.72
N LYS A 428 -18.83 2.15 4.04
CA LYS A 428 -18.52 1.42 5.27
C LYS A 428 -17.06 1.04 5.38
N ARG A 429 -16.42 0.65 4.28
CA ARG A 429 -14.98 0.35 4.28
C ARG A 429 -14.13 1.60 4.53
N MET A 430 -14.56 2.77 4.06
CA MET A 430 -13.88 4.04 4.30
C MET A 430 -14.11 4.59 5.71
N GLU A 431 -15.30 4.40 6.28
CA GLU A 431 -15.58 4.66 7.71
C GLU A 431 -14.64 3.83 8.59
N TYR A 432 -14.49 2.53 8.30
CA TYR A 432 -13.54 1.65 8.99
C TYR A 432 -12.09 2.13 8.87
N ASN A 433 -11.68 2.63 7.71
CA ASN A 433 -10.33 3.20 7.54
C ASN A 433 -10.13 4.43 8.42
N SER A 434 -11.11 5.35 8.47
CA SER A 434 -10.98 6.57 9.29
C SER A 434 -10.95 6.23 10.78
N TRP A 435 -11.77 5.27 11.19
CA TRP A 435 -11.74 4.68 12.53
C TRP A 435 -10.35 4.13 12.90
N HIS A 436 -9.70 3.38 12.00
CA HIS A 436 -8.34 2.84 12.24
C HIS A 436 -7.26 3.91 12.29
N TYR A 437 -7.34 4.96 11.47
CA TYR A 437 -6.26 5.95 11.37
C TYR A 437 -6.31 7.01 12.47
N THR A 438 -7.49 7.26 13.05
CA THR A 438 -7.68 8.35 14.03
C THR A 438 -6.69 8.27 15.20
N PRO A 439 -6.52 7.11 15.89
CA PRO A 439 -5.57 7.04 17.01
C PRO A 439 -4.11 7.23 16.60
N GLY A 440 -3.76 6.86 15.37
CA GLY A 440 -2.40 6.99 14.83
C GLY A 440 -1.93 8.44 14.65
N ASN A 441 -2.79 9.44 14.86
CA ASN A 441 -2.40 10.85 14.95
C ASN A 441 -1.86 11.26 16.34
N PHE A 442 -1.95 10.39 17.34
CA PHE A 442 -1.61 10.70 18.74
C PHE A 442 -0.48 9.79 19.26
N LEU A 443 0.58 9.61 18.49
CA LEU A 443 1.66 8.66 18.81
C LEU A 443 2.40 8.98 20.13
N ASN A 444 2.46 10.25 20.52
CA ASN A 444 3.02 10.65 21.83
C ASN A 444 2.15 10.16 23.01
N GLU A 445 0.87 9.90 22.76
CA GLU A 445 -0.13 9.46 23.73
C GLU A 445 -0.48 7.97 23.54
N ARG A 446 0.35 7.21 22.81
CA ARG A 446 0.06 5.81 22.44
C ARG A 446 -0.25 4.89 23.62
N HIS A 447 0.28 5.19 24.81
CA HIS A 447 0.05 4.43 26.03
C HIS A 447 -1.40 4.49 26.53
N ARG A 448 -2.20 5.44 26.01
CA ARG A 448 -3.64 5.61 26.33
C ARG A 448 -4.56 4.89 25.33
N ILE A 449 -4.01 4.41 24.21
CA ILE A 449 -4.79 3.76 23.15
C ILE A 449 -4.98 2.28 23.49
N GLN A 450 -6.22 1.85 23.68
CA GLN A 450 -6.56 0.47 24.04
C GLN A 450 -6.96 -0.42 22.85
N ARG A 451 -7.03 0.15 21.64
CA ARG A 451 -7.43 -0.55 20.41
C ARG A 451 -6.32 -0.54 19.38
N HIS A 452 -6.34 -1.50 18.46
CA HIS A 452 -5.45 -1.50 17.30
C HIS A 452 -5.71 -0.28 16.39
N TYR A 453 -4.67 0.20 15.72
CA TYR A 453 -4.74 1.34 14.81
C TYR A 453 -3.73 1.17 13.67
N TYR A 454 -3.88 1.95 12.60
CA TYR A 454 -2.86 2.05 11.55
C TYR A 454 -2.26 3.45 11.54
N PHE A 455 -1.01 3.57 11.12
CA PHE A 455 -0.46 4.90 10.84
C PHE A 455 -1.30 5.61 9.77
N PRO A 456 -1.71 6.87 10.00
CA PRO A 456 -2.51 7.60 9.03
C PRO A 456 -1.71 7.78 7.72
N PRO A 457 -2.28 7.44 6.55
CA PRO A 457 -1.58 7.62 5.29
C PRO A 457 -1.34 9.10 5.01
N VAL A 458 -0.12 9.44 4.60
CA VAL A 458 0.29 10.82 4.24
C VAL A 458 0.77 10.95 2.80
N MET A 459 0.92 9.83 2.09
CA MET A 459 1.34 9.80 0.69
C MET A 459 0.17 9.45 -0.21
N SER A 460 0.12 10.11 -1.36
CA SER A 460 -0.80 9.74 -2.43
C SER A 460 -0.33 8.47 -3.15
N ASP A 461 -1.25 7.76 -3.79
CA ASP A 461 -0.91 6.59 -4.58
C ASP A 461 -1.81 6.39 -5.81
N ILE A 462 -1.24 5.72 -6.81
CA ILE A 462 -1.93 5.10 -7.95
C ILE A 462 -1.81 3.59 -7.75
N THR A 463 -2.95 2.90 -7.74
CA THR A 463 -3.01 1.45 -7.58
C THR A 463 -3.62 0.79 -8.82
N GLU A 464 -3.06 -0.35 -9.21
CA GLU A 464 -3.59 -1.24 -10.24
C GLU A 464 -3.91 -2.63 -9.70
N TRP A 465 -4.78 -3.37 -10.41
CA TRP A 465 -5.18 -4.74 -10.09
C TRP A 465 -5.60 -4.96 -8.62
N SER A 466 -6.27 -3.99 -8.01
CA SER A 466 -6.61 -4.04 -6.57
C SER A 466 -7.79 -4.97 -6.23
N ASN A 467 -8.49 -5.49 -7.25
CA ASN A 467 -9.71 -6.29 -7.15
C ASN A 467 -9.46 -7.79 -6.95
N GLN A 468 -8.37 -8.17 -6.30
CA GLN A 468 -7.86 -9.54 -6.30
C GLN A 468 -7.87 -10.17 -4.91
N HIS A 469 -7.30 -9.48 -3.92
CA HIS A 469 -7.10 -10.06 -2.59
C HIS A 469 -8.13 -9.59 -1.56
N HIS A 470 -8.41 -8.30 -1.49
CA HIS A 470 -9.31 -7.75 -0.48
C HIS A 470 -10.77 -7.97 -0.88
N GLN A 471 -11.55 -8.70 -0.07
CA GLN A 471 -12.95 -9.04 -0.38
C GLN A 471 -13.82 -7.84 -0.79
N GLY A 472 -13.68 -6.70 -0.08
CA GLY A 472 -14.38 -5.46 -0.44
C GLY A 472 -14.00 -4.91 -1.82
N HIS A 473 -12.73 -5.05 -2.23
CA HIS A 473 -12.27 -4.63 -3.56
C HIS A 473 -12.75 -5.60 -4.64
N VAL A 474 -12.77 -6.90 -4.35
CA VAL A 474 -13.33 -7.92 -5.24
C VAL A 474 -14.82 -7.65 -5.47
N TYR A 475 -15.57 -7.41 -4.39
CA TYR A 475 -17.01 -7.13 -4.43
C TYR A 475 -17.34 -5.87 -5.24
N ALA A 476 -16.66 -4.76 -4.98
CA ALA A 476 -16.84 -3.49 -5.70
C ALA A 476 -16.07 -3.44 -7.02
N ASN A 477 -15.35 -4.51 -7.39
CA ASN A 477 -14.47 -4.61 -8.55
C ASN A 477 -13.51 -3.41 -8.68
N VAL A 478 -12.83 -3.02 -7.58
CA VAL A 478 -11.88 -1.90 -7.55
C VAL A 478 -10.61 -2.28 -8.32
N LYS A 479 -10.58 -2.06 -9.63
CA LYS A 479 -9.47 -2.49 -10.48
C LYS A 479 -8.31 -1.51 -10.43
N HIS A 480 -8.57 -0.24 -10.69
CA HIS A 480 -7.58 0.84 -10.62
C HIS A 480 -8.06 1.91 -9.65
N ALA A 481 -7.15 2.51 -8.87
CA ALA A 481 -7.51 3.52 -7.88
C ALA A 481 -6.46 4.64 -7.78
N ILE A 482 -6.92 5.84 -7.41
CA ILE A 482 -6.08 6.91 -6.85
C ILE A 482 -6.52 7.15 -5.41
N ARG A 483 -5.56 7.37 -4.51
CA ARG A 483 -5.79 7.89 -3.17
C ARG A 483 -4.94 9.13 -2.94
N CYS A 484 -5.57 10.21 -2.51
CA CYS A 484 -4.92 11.45 -2.09
C CYS A 484 -5.36 11.76 -0.65
N PRO A 485 -4.58 11.37 0.39
CA PRO A 485 -4.93 11.67 1.77
C PRO A 485 -4.74 13.17 2.05
N GLY A 486 -5.60 13.70 2.91
CA GLY A 486 -5.64 15.10 3.31
C GLY A 486 -5.53 15.29 4.81
N THR A 487 -5.15 16.52 5.17
CA THR A 487 -4.84 16.90 6.54
C THR A 487 -5.65 18.13 6.93
N ILE A 488 -6.07 18.18 8.20
CA ILE A 488 -6.71 19.34 8.82
C ILE A 488 -5.84 19.85 9.97
N LEU A 489 -5.77 21.17 10.10
CA LEU A 489 -5.02 21.85 11.17
C LEU A 489 -5.96 22.17 12.33
N CYS A 490 -5.61 21.68 13.52
CA CYS A 490 -6.29 21.97 14.77
C CYS A 490 -5.23 22.11 15.86
N LEU A 491 -4.54 23.26 15.88
CA LEU A 491 -3.35 23.46 16.71
C LEU A 491 -3.61 23.10 18.20
N PRO A 492 -2.67 22.39 18.86
CA PRO A 492 -1.33 22.02 18.38
C PRO A 492 -1.30 20.75 17.49
N TYR A 493 -2.45 20.16 17.17
CA TYR A 493 -2.54 18.92 16.41
C TYR A 493 -2.56 19.15 14.89
N THR A 494 -1.91 18.23 14.18
CA THR A 494 -2.04 18.06 12.73
C THR A 494 -2.71 16.72 12.48
N LEU A 495 -3.94 16.74 11.96
CA LEU A 495 -4.77 15.55 11.82
C LEU A 495 -4.60 14.98 10.40
N ASN A 496 -3.67 14.03 10.25
CA ASN A 496 -3.40 13.36 9.00
C ASN A 496 -4.49 12.34 8.65
N ALA A 497 -4.74 12.19 7.34
CA ALA A 497 -5.80 11.34 6.80
C ALA A 497 -7.17 11.61 7.42
N TYR A 498 -7.42 12.87 7.81
CA TYR A 498 -8.72 13.34 8.30
C TYR A 498 -9.77 13.14 7.23
N TYR A 499 -9.42 13.54 6.00
CA TYR A 499 -10.16 13.25 4.79
C TYR A 499 -9.23 12.61 3.76
N ASP A 500 -9.81 11.96 2.76
CA ASP A 500 -9.11 11.58 1.53
C ASP A 500 -9.96 12.08 0.35
N LEU A 501 -9.33 12.31 -0.79
CA LEU A 501 -9.98 12.14 -2.08
C LEU A 501 -9.54 10.79 -2.65
N ARG A 502 -10.48 9.91 -2.97
CA ARG A 502 -10.18 8.67 -3.69
C ARG A 502 -11.03 8.54 -4.94
N LEU A 503 -10.44 7.92 -5.94
CA LEU A 503 -11.04 7.73 -7.25
C LEU A 503 -10.83 6.27 -7.63
N MET A 504 -11.81 5.63 -8.25
CA MET A 504 -11.67 4.24 -8.71
C MET A 504 -12.29 4.01 -10.08
N LYS A 505 -11.68 3.07 -10.80
CA LYS A 505 -12.17 2.49 -12.04
C LYS A 505 -12.38 0.99 -11.83
N THR A 506 -13.49 0.50 -12.34
CA THR A 506 -13.85 -0.92 -12.36
C THR A 506 -13.31 -1.64 -13.60
N SER A 507 -12.97 -0.88 -14.65
CA SER A 507 -12.44 -1.37 -15.92
C SER A 507 -11.68 -0.26 -16.65
N GLY A 508 -11.17 -0.55 -17.86
CA GLY A 508 -10.50 0.45 -18.70
C GLY A 508 -9.02 0.62 -18.39
N VAL A 509 -8.49 1.78 -18.79
CA VAL A 509 -7.06 2.14 -18.72
C VAL A 509 -6.68 2.54 -17.30
N MET A 510 -5.45 2.22 -16.91
CA MET A 510 -4.84 2.63 -15.65
C MET A 510 -4.83 4.15 -15.52
N TYR A 511 -4.79 4.64 -14.27
CA TYR A 511 -4.55 6.07 -14.04
C TYR A 511 -3.11 6.45 -14.39
N SER A 512 -2.97 7.61 -15.02
CA SER A 512 -1.69 8.22 -15.33
C SER A 512 -1.22 9.18 -14.23
N GLU A 513 0.01 9.65 -14.34
CA GLU A 513 0.53 10.72 -13.48
C GLU A 513 -0.24 12.03 -13.64
N ILE A 514 -0.74 12.31 -14.85
CA ILE A 514 -1.61 13.46 -15.11
C ILE A 514 -2.91 13.32 -14.30
N ASP A 515 -3.50 12.13 -14.24
CA ASP A 515 -4.71 11.90 -13.44
C ASP A 515 -4.46 12.11 -11.95
N LEU A 516 -3.26 11.74 -11.46
CA LEU A 516 -2.86 12.04 -10.09
C LEU A 516 -2.69 13.54 -9.86
N MET A 517 -2.10 14.29 -10.79
CA MET A 517 -2.00 15.76 -10.68
C MET A 517 -3.39 16.41 -10.55
N LYS A 518 -4.34 15.97 -11.38
CA LYS A 518 -5.74 16.40 -11.29
C LYS A 518 -6.33 16.08 -9.91
N ALA A 519 -6.16 14.84 -9.45
CA ALA A 519 -6.68 14.40 -8.15
C ALA A 519 -6.06 15.19 -6.98
N LEU A 520 -4.77 15.52 -7.03
CA LEU A 520 -4.10 16.36 -6.04
C LEU A 520 -4.72 17.76 -5.98
N TYR A 521 -4.99 18.37 -7.13
CA TYR A 521 -5.66 19.66 -7.19
C TYR A 521 -7.05 19.63 -6.55
N TYR A 522 -7.91 18.67 -6.92
CA TYR A 522 -9.24 18.55 -6.29
C TYR A 522 -9.16 18.19 -4.81
N LYS A 523 -8.13 17.42 -4.39
CA LYS A 523 -7.89 17.14 -2.97
C LYS A 523 -7.66 18.43 -2.18
N GLU A 524 -6.93 19.41 -2.73
CA GLU A 524 -6.71 20.69 -2.03
C GLU A 524 -8.01 21.51 -1.92
N VAL A 525 -8.81 21.57 -2.99
CA VAL A 525 -10.11 22.28 -2.97
C VAL A 525 -11.08 21.63 -1.96
N VAL A 526 -11.18 20.30 -1.97
CA VAL A 526 -11.96 19.55 -0.97
C VAL A 526 -11.43 19.79 0.44
N GLY A 527 -10.10 19.86 0.60
CA GLY A 527 -9.45 20.18 1.86
C GLY A 527 -9.83 21.53 2.42
N ALA A 528 -9.89 22.55 1.55
CA ALA A 528 -10.33 23.88 1.94
C ALA A 528 -11.76 23.88 2.49
N LEU A 529 -12.69 23.10 1.90
CA LEU A 529 -14.04 22.94 2.46
C LEU A 529 -14.02 22.26 3.83
N TYR A 530 -13.27 21.16 4.00
CA TYR A 530 -13.19 20.49 5.30
C TYR A 530 -12.60 21.39 6.38
N GLN A 531 -11.55 22.16 6.06
CA GLN A 531 -10.93 23.10 6.99
C GLN A 531 -11.92 24.21 7.36
N ALA A 532 -12.60 24.82 6.37
CA ALA A 532 -13.62 25.84 6.61
C ALA A 532 -14.79 25.31 7.47
N TRP A 533 -15.28 24.09 7.19
CA TRP A 533 -16.34 23.46 7.99
C TRP A 533 -15.89 23.20 9.43
N PHE A 534 -14.67 22.68 9.62
CA PHE A 534 -14.11 22.45 10.95
C PHE A 534 -13.92 23.76 11.73
N ASP A 535 -13.33 24.78 11.10
CA ASP A 535 -13.08 26.09 11.72
C ASP A 535 -14.38 26.80 12.08
N TYR A 536 -15.38 26.79 11.19
CA TYR A 536 -16.70 27.34 11.46
C TYR A 536 -17.35 26.69 12.70
N CYS A 537 -17.36 25.35 12.76
CA CYS A 537 -17.92 24.61 13.88
C CYS A 537 -17.17 24.91 15.19
N ARG A 538 -15.84 25.02 15.14
CA ARG A 538 -14.99 25.38 16.28
C ARG A 538 -15.32 26.78 16.81
N GLU A 539 -15.35 27.77 15.94
CA GLU A 539 -15.49 29.19 16.31
C GLU A 539 -16.88 29.53 16.84
N HIS A 540 -17.92 28.93 16.23
CA HIS A 540 -19.31 29.21 16.58
C HIS A 540 -19.91 28.19 17.56
N GLN A 541 -19.12 27.20 17.99
CA GLN A 541 -19.59 26.06 18.80
C GLN A 541 -20.83 25.37 18.18
N SER A 542 -20.83 25.24 16.85
CA SER A 542 -22.00 24.82 16.08
C SER A 542 -22.00 23.33 15.79
N GLN A 543 -23.15 22.68 15.97
CA GLN A 543 -23.38 21.26 15.66
C GLN A 543 -23.87 21.07 14.22
N LEU A 544 -23.05 21.47 13.25
CA LEU A 544 -23.27 21.16 11.84
C LEU A 544 -22.82 19.72 11.55
N ASP A 545 -23.63 18.76 12.00
CA ASP A 545 -23.28 17.34 11.97
C ASP A 545 -23.74 16.64 10.68
N MET A 546 -22.85 15.89 10.03
CA MET A 546 -23.16 15.14 8.81
C MET A 546 -24.10 13.96 9.08
N THR A 547 -25.34 14.07 8.61
CA THR A 547 -26.37 13.02 8.71
C THR A 547 -26.51 12.15 7.47
N ALA A 548 -25.89 12.54 6.35
CA ALA A 548 -25.94 11.81 5.08
C ALA A 548 -24.95 10.61 5.01
N TYR A 549 -24.99 9.90 3.88
CA TYR A 549 -24.04 8.84 3.49
C TYR A 549 -24.01 7.60 4.38
N ASP A 550 -25.11 7.30 5.07
CA ASP A 550 -25.33 5.98 5.62
C ASP A 550 -26.03 5.06 4.59
N ARG A 551 -26.25 3.79 4.97
CA ARG A 551 -26.95 2.82 4.11
C ARG A 551 -28.33 3.32 3.67
N LYS A 552 -29.08 3.96 4.57
CA LYS A 552 -30.43 4.44 4.31
C LYS A 552 -30.42 5.56 3.28
N TRP A 553 -29.47 6.48 3.39
CA TRP A 553 -29.26 7.56 2.44
C TRP A 553 -28.96 7.01 1.03
N TYR A 554 -28.00 6.09 0.89
CA TYR A 554 -27.68 5.50 -0.41
C TYR A 554 -28.87 4.76 -1.04
N GLN A 555 -29.65 4.04 -0.22
CA GLN A 555 -30.87 3.38 -0.68
C GLN A 555 -31.90 4.39 -1.18
N GLN A 556 -32.09 5.50 -0.48
CA GLN A 556 -33.02 6.56 -0.89
C GLN A 556 -32.61 7.22 -2.20
N GLN A 557 -31.31 7.49 -2.38
CA GLN A 557 -30.80 8.17 -3.58
C GLN A 557 -30.76 7.29 -4.82
N TYR A 558 -30.33 6.02 -4.69
CA TYR A 558 -29.95 5.22 -5.85
C TYR A 558 -30.83 3.99 -6.10
N THR A 559 -31.82 3.67 -5.26
CA THR A 559 -32.66 2.49 -5.52
C THR A 559 -33.62 2.66 -6.70
N LYS A 560 -34.03 3.89 -6.98
CA LYS A 560 -35.06 4.23 -7.98
C LYS A 560 -34.51 4.71 -9.33
N ILE A 561 -33.21 4.57 -9.57
CA ILE A 561 -32.55 5.01 -10.81
C ILE A 561 -32.71 3.99 -11.94
#